data_AF-A4RYS1-F1
#
_entry.id   AF-A4RYS1-F1
#
_cell.length_a   1.000
_cell.length_b   1.000
_cell.length_c   1.000
_cell.angle_alpha   90.00
_cell.angle_beta   90.00
_cell.angle_gamma   90.00
#
_symmetry.space_group_name_H-M   'P 1'
#
loop_
_entity.id
_entity.type
_entity.pdbx_description
1 polymer ?
#
loop_
_entity_poly.entity_id
_entity_poly.type
_entity_poly.pdbx_seq_one_letter_code
_entity_poly.pdbx_strand_id
1 'polypeptide(L)'
;LNSKSSRGQTDEARRRTKQARVRRNNELLASLKVRESKDALEKSAGEAKDSKRKRREKKEETPAEPTRRSARMRGESSKGRWVEIGEDDKPKGEIDEALECHLTCDEYCAMHGLEPGPKMVGGFHGWVEETERIRLGIAENANKAWELNGGGSGDRRPGKGEQARDHARRMLYKNPNAYFYRHTGGEEQRNGDWDEGEIERFVEVAKQYGCGDKWGLFASYIPGRVGYQCSAAYRHIIIPRGLLRDDSWRLTPSGEAIFAGRNK
;
A
#
# COMPACT_ATOMS: atom_id res chain seq x y z
N LEU A 1 -21.63 33.32 38.36
CA LEU A 1 -20.25 33.86 38.21
C LEU A 1 -19.12 32.85 38.48
N ASN A 2 -19.36 31.54 38.67
CA ASN A 2 -18.33 30.59 39.14
C ASN A 2 -17.64 29.68 38.10
N SER A 3 -17.90 29.82 36.79
CA SER A 3 -17.33 28.89 35.79
C SER A 3 -15.93 29.23 35.27
N LYS A 4 -15.41 30.44 35.53
CA LYS A 4 -14.09 30.88 35.04
C LYS A 4 -12.92 30.43 35.93
N SER A 5 -13.15 30.15 37.21
CA SER A 5 -12.07 29.81 38.17
C SER A 5 -11.58 28.36 38.03
N SER A 6 -12.47 27.41 37.73
CA SER A 6 -12.15 25.99 37.60
C SER A 6 -11.25 25.66 36.39
N ARG A 7 -11.44 26.33 35.23
CA ARG A 7 -10.62 26.11 34.02
C ARG A 7 -9.18 26.60 34.17
N GLY A 8 -8.95 27.66 34.95
CA GLY A 8 -7.61 28.19 35.22
C GLY A 8 -6.75 27.23 36.05
N GLN A 9 -7.36 26.58 37.06
CA GLN A 9 -6.67 25.62 37.93
C GLN A 9 -6.26 24.34 37.16
N THR A 10 -7.09 23.88 36.21
CA THR A 10 -6.76 22.70 35.39
C THR A 10 -5.63 22.95 34.40
N ASP A 11 -5.54 24.15 33.83
CA ASP A 11 -4.44 24.49 32.91
C ASP A 11 -3.12 24.72 33.65
N GLU A 12 -3.16 25.24 34.88
CA GLU A 12 -1.96 25.40 35.70
C GLU A 12 -1.41 24.06 36.18
N ALA A 13 -2.28 23.12 36.59
CA ALA A 13 -1.89 21.75 36.90
C ALA A 13 -1.27 21.03 35.68
N ARG A 14 -1.83 21.24 34.49
CA ARG A 14 -1.31 20.71 33.23
C ARG A 14 0.04 21.34 32.83
N ARG A 15 0.24 22.63 33.10
CA ARG A 15 1.54 23.30 32.89
C ARG A 15 2.61 22.79 33.87
N ARG A 16 2.27 22.62 35.15
CA ARG A 16 3.19 22.07 36.18
C ARG A 16 3.61 20.65 35.87
N THR A 17 2.66 19.79 35.50
CA THR A 17 2.97 18.41 35.08
C THR A 17 3.81 18.35 33.81
N LYS A 18 3.57 19.22 32.83
CA LYS A 18 4.41 19.36 31.63
C LYS A 18 5.84 19.81 31.99
N GLN A 19 6.00 20.80 32.87
CA GLN A 19 7.31 21.27 33.33
C GLN A 19 8.07 20.18 34.09
N ALA A 20 7.41 19.41 34.94
CA ALA A 20 8.02 18.28 35.65
C ALA A 20 8.53 17.20 34.69
N ARG A 21 7.77 16.88 33.63
CA ARG A 21 8.18 15.94 32.58
C ARG A 21 9.38 16.47 31.78
N VAL A 22 9.37 17.75 31.41
CA VAL A 22 10.49 18.39 30.70
C VAL A 22 11.76 18.36 31.55
N ARG A 23 11.65 18.62 32.86
CA ARG A 23 12.78 18.56 33.79
C ARG A 23 13.36 17.15 33.89
N ARG A 24 12.52 16.13 34.11
CA ARG A 24 12.95 14.72 34.16
C ARG A 24 13.62 14.27 32.86
N ASN A 25 13.07 14.67 31.71
CA ASN A 25 13.66 14.35 30.41
C ASN A 25 15.03 15.05 30.21
N ASN A 26 15.18 16.30 30.65
CA ASN A 26 16.45 17.01 30.60
C ASN A 26 17.51 16.37 31.52
N GLU A 27 17.12 15.93 32.72
CA GLU A 27 18.00 15.21 33.65
C GLU A 27 18.45 13.86 33.06
N LEU A 28 17.54 13.12 32.42
CA LEU A 28 17.88 11.89 31.68
C LEU A 28 18.87 12.16 30.54
N LEU A 29 18.64 13.21 29.73
CA LEU A 29 19.55 13.59 28.64
C LEU A 29 20.94 14.02 29.14
N ALA A 30 21.01 14.65 30.33
CA ALA A 30 22.26 14.98 30.99
C ALA A 30 22.99 13.73 31.52
N SER A 31 22.26 12.81 32.17
CA SER A 31 22.84 11.56 32.69
C SER A 31 23.43 10.68 31.59
N LEU A 32 22.78 10.67 30.41
CA LEU A 32 23.21 9.93 29.24
C LEU A 32 24.26 10.68 28.40
N LYS A 33 24.72 11.86 28.85
CA LYS A 33 25.70 12.72 28.15
C LYS A 33 25.36 12.93 26.66
N VAL A 34 24.07 12.96 26.32
CA VAL A 34 23.60 13.00 24.92
C VAL A 34 23.98 14.33 24.26
N ARG A 35 23.97 15.43 25.04
CA ARG A 35 24.39 16.75 24.55
C ARG A 35 25.89 16.83 24.32
N GLU A 36 26.70 16.30 25.24
CA GLU A 36 28.16 16.22 25.08
C GLU A 36 28.54 15.34 23.88
N SER A 37 27.83 14.23 23.68
CA SER A 37 28.02 13.33 22.54
C SER A 37 27.65 14.02 21.22
N LYS A 38 26.59 14.85 21.21
CA LYS A 38 26.22 15.66 20.05
C LYS A 38 27.28 16.71 19.73
N ASP A 39 27.75 17.45 20.73
CA ASP A 39 28.76 18.50 20.56
C ASP A 39 30.12 17.90 20.11
N ALA A 40 30.48 16.71 20.60
CA ALA A 40 31.66 15.97 20.16
C ALA A 40 31.53 15.51 18.70
N LEU A 41 30.33 15.06 18.28
CA LEU A 41 30.06 14.67 16.90
C LEU A 41 30.12 15.88 15.97
N GLU A 42 29.54 17.02 16.36
CA GLU A 42 29.57 18.25 15.56
C GLU A 42 30.99 18.83 15.45
N LYS A 43 31.81 18.77 16.51
CA LYS A 43 33.24 19.11 16.42
C LYS A 43 34.01 18.19 15.47
N SER A 44 33.80 16.87 15.56
CA SER A 44 34.45 15.90 14.67
C SER A 44 34.04 16.05 13.20
N ALA A 45 32.81 16.52 12.94
CA ALA A 45 32.31 16.79 11.60
C ALA A 45 32.87 18.11 11.00
N GLY A 46 33.26 19.07 11.83
CA GLY A 46 33.92 20.32 11.41
C GLY A 46 35.37 20.14 10.95
N GLU A 47 36.09 19.16 11.52
CA GLU A 47 37.51 18.91 11.25
C GLU A 47 37.76 17.99 10.04
N ALA A 48 36.74 17.25 9.57
CA ALA A 48 36.86 16.28 8.47
C ALA A 48 36.66 16.88 7.06
N LYS A 49 37.23 18.07 6.79
CA LYS A 49 37.23 18.72 5.47
C LYS A 49 38.61 18.84 4.83
N ASP A 50 39.47 17.82 4.91
CA ASP A 50 40.43 17.54 3.83
C ASP A 50 41.04 16.14 3.98
N SER A 51 40.47 15.13 3.33
CA SER A 51 41.23 13.93 2.98
C SER A 51 40.63 13.28 1.74
N LYS A 52 41.30 13.49 0.60
CA LYS A 52 41.06 12.80 -0.67
C LYS A 52 40.95 11.29 -0.45
N ARG A 53 39.78 10.73 -0.74
CA ARG A 53 39.54 9.27 -0.76
C ARG A 53 40.49 8.60 -1.75
N LYS A 54 41.42 7.79 -1.22
CA LYS A 54 42.32 6.92 -1.98
C LYS A 54 41.49 5.87 -2.74
N ARG A 55 41.62 5.85 -4.07
CA ARG A 55 40.96 4.91 -4.99
C ARG A 55 41.39 3.48 -4.64
N ARG A 56 40.45 2.63 -4.20
CA ARG A 56 40.69 1.21 -3.96
C ARG A 56 40.91 0.49 -5.29
N GLU A 57 41.99 -0.27 -5.41
CA GLU A 57 42.28 -1.16 -6.54
C GLU A 57 41.24 -2.28 -6.64
N LYS A 58 40.92 -2.63 -7.89
CA LYS A 58 39.90 -3.59 -8.28
C LYS A 58 40.48 -5.01 -8.09
N LYS A 59 39.86 -5.82 -7.22
CA LYS A 59 40.20 -7.25 -7.06
C LYS A 59 39.43 -8.05 -8.12
N GLU A 60 40.10 -9.03 -8.74
CA GLU A 60 39.58 -9.87 -9.83
C GLU A 60 38.23 -10.52 -9.50
N GLU A 61 37.29 -10.39 -10.43
CA GLU A 61 35.94 -10.96 -10.37
C GLU A 61 35.97 -12.36 -11.01
N THR A 62 35.49 -13.37 -10.28
CA THR A 62 35.16 -14.68 -10.86
C THR A 62 33.96 -14.54 -11.81
N PRO A 63 33.83 -15.38 -12.86
CA PRO A 63 32.79 -15.20 -13.87
C PRO A 63 31.40 -15.45 -13.25
N ALA A 64 30.61 -14.39 -13.09
CA ALA A 64 29.21 -14.49 -12.73
C ALA A 64 28.41 -15.03 -13.92
N GLU A 65 27.53 -16.01 -13.67
CA GLU A 65 26.55 -16.49 -14.64
C GLU A 65 25.74 -15.32 -15.22
N PRO A 66 25.42 -15.35 -16.53
CA PRO A 66 24.73 -14.24 -17.17
C PRO A 66 23.32 -14.08 -16.58
N THR A 67 23.14 -13.00 -15.82
CA THR A 67 21.82 -12.51 -15.45
C THR A 67 21.00 -12.32 -16.72
N ARG A 68 19.85 -13.00 -16.80
CA ARG A 68 18.88 -12.90 -17.91
C ARG A 68 18.60 -11.42 -18.18
N ARG A 69 19.17 -10.87 -19.25
CA ARG A 69 18.85 -9.52 -19.72
C ARG A 69 17.41 -9.55 -20.22
N SER A 70 16.52 -8.85 -19.52
CA SER A 70 15.19 -8.53 -20.01
C SER A 70 15.33 -7.91 -21.41
N ALA A 71 14.63 -8.45 -22.41
CA ALA A 71 14.60 -7.98 -23.78
C ALA A 71 13.85 -6.64 -23.98
N ARG A 72 13.64 -5.84 -22.92
CA ARG A 72 13.14 -4.48 -23.07
C ARG A 72 14.21 -3.64 -23.75
N MET A 73 14.00 -3.33 -25.03
CA MET A 73 14.78 -2.35 -25.78
C MET A 73 14.91 -1.09 -24.94
N ARG A 74 16.14 -0.72 -24.59
CA ARG A 74 16.43 0.56 -23.93
C ARG A 74 16.14 1.66 -24.95
N GLY A 75 14.94 2.23 -24.91
CA GLY A 75 14.50 3.28 -25.84
C GLY A 75 13.04 3.21 -26.27
N GLU A 76 12.34 2.08 -26.05
CA GLU A 76 10.89 2.04 -26.21
C GLU A 76 10.24 2.64 -24.95
N SER A 77 10.17 3.96 -24.94
CA SER A 77 9.19 4.66 -24.13
C SER A 77 7.83 4.09 -24.48
N SER A 78 7.04 3.68 -23.48
CA SER A 78 5.58 3.67 -23.64
C SER A 78 5.20 4.96 -24.35
N LYS A 79 4.30 4.94 -25.34
CA LYS A 79 3.74 6.14 -25.96
C LYS A 79 2.94 6.96 -24.94
N GLY A 80 3.57 7.42 -23.87
CA GLY A 80 3.21 8.64 -23.19
C GLY A 80 3.67 9.74 -24.12
N ARG A 81 2.73 10.31 -24.86
CA ARG A 81 2.94 11.51 -25.67
C ARG A 81 3.43 12.58 -24.72
N TRP A 82 4.70 12.97 -24.83
CA TRP A 82 5.24 14.10 -24.08
C TRP A 82 4.39 15.32 -24.43
N VAL A 83 3.78 15.93 -23.43
CA VAL A 83 3.08 17.20 -23.59
C VAL A 83 4.15 18.28 -23.55
N GLU A 84 4.37 18.99 -24.66
CA GLU A 84 5.29 20.12 -24.69
C GLU A 84 4.75 21.19 -23.74
N ILE A 85 5.53 21.58 -22.73
CA ILE A 85 5.16 22.70 -21.85
C ILE A 85 5.70 23.96 -22.52
N GLY A 86 4.80 24.88 -22.90
CA GLY A 86 5.16 26.16 -23.53
C GLY A 86 5.78 27.14 -22.54
N GLU A 87 6.34 28.24 -23.05
CA GLU A 87 6.99 29.32 -22.29
C GLU A 87 6.12 29.96 -21.19
N ASP A 88 4.80 29.78 -21.24
CA ASP A 88 3.85 30.24 -20.23
C ASP A 88 3.59 29.20 -19.10
N ASP A 89 4.41 28.14 -19.01
CA ASP A 89 4.23 27.00 -18.11
C ASP A 89 2.88 26.27 -18.31
N LYS A 90 2.32 26.41 -19.52
CA LYS A 90 1.08 25.75 -19.95
C LYS A 90 1.37 24.69 -21.01
N PRO A 91 0.73 23.52 -20.94
CA PRO A 91 0.85 22.49 -21.97
C PRO A 91 0.41 23.02 -23.34
N LYS A 92 1.28 22.92 -24.36
CA LYS A 92 1.02 23.19 -25.77
C LYS A 92 0.69 21.89 -26.49
N GLY A 93 -0.53 21.83 -27.00
CA GLY A 93 -1.11 20.73 -27.76
C GLY A 93 -2.63 20.78 -27.58
N GLU A 94 -3.40 20.35 -28.59
CA GLU A 94 -4.80 19.97 -28.34
C GLU A 94 -4.79 18.96 -27.20
N ILE A 95 -5.33 19.37 -26.05
CA ILE A 95 -5.81 18.42 -25.06
C ILE A 95 -6.84 17.61 -25.86
N ASP A 96 -6.53 16.35 -26.18
CA ASP A 96 -7.54 15.44 -26.71
C ASP A 96 -8.71 15.54 -25.73
N GLU A 97 -9.80 16.19 -26.10
CA GLU A 97 -11.01 16.25 -25.28
C GLU A 97 -11.51 14.83 -24.98
N ALA A 98 -11.13 13.85 -25.81
CA ALA A 98 -11.29 12.41 -25.59
C ALA A 98 -10.50 11.82 -24.42
N LEU A 99 -9.40 12.46 -23.98
CA LEU A 99 -8.62 12.06 -22.78
C LEU A 99 -9.26 12.54 -21.47
N GLU A 100 -10.15 13.53 -21.53
CA GLU A 100 -10.86 14.08 -20.35
C GLU A 100 -12.28 13.50 -20.16
N CYS A 101 -12.81 12.76 -21.14
CA CYS A 101 -14.08 12.04 -20.98
C CYS A 101 -13.92 10.78 -20.11
N HIS A 102 -13.85 10.98 -18.80
CA HIS A 102 -13.93 9.93 -17.80
C HIS A 102 -15.37 9.41 -17.70
N LEU A 103 -15.67 8.36 -18.47
CA LEU A 103 -16.97 7.68 -18.49
C LEU A 103 -17.21 6.98 -17.15
N THR A 104 -18.45 6.99 -16.68
CA THR A 104 -18.88 6.08 -15.61
C THR A 104 -18.82 4.63 -16.11
N CYS A 105 -18.78 3.67 -15.18
CA CYS A 105 -18.83 2.25 -15.55
C CYS A 105 -20.07 1.92 -16.39
N ASP A 106 -21.20 2.57 -16.10
CA ASP A 106 -22.46 2.41 -16.83
C ASP A 106 -22.36 2.91 -18.28
N GLU A 107 -21.84 4.14 -18.46
CA GLU A 107 -21.66 4.75 -19.78
C GLU A 107 -20.65 3.98 -20.62
N TYR A 108 -19.56 3.49 -20.00
CA TYR A 108 -18.58 2.67 -20.67
C TYR A 108 -19.17 1.34 -21.16
N CYS A 109 -19.95 0.65 -20.32
CA CYS A 109 -20.63 -0.59 -20.73
C CYS A 109 -21.61 -0.35 -21.88
N ALA A 110 -22.38 0.75 -21.82
CA ALA A 110 -23.30 1.13 -22.89
C ALA A 110 -22.59 1.43 -24.22
N MET A 111 -21.44 2.11 -24.17
CA MET A 111 -20.63 2.43 -25.36
C MET A 111 -20.06 1.16 -26.01
N HIS A 112 -19.60 0.19 -25.21
CA HIS A 112 -18.97 -1.03 -25.71
C HIS A 112 -19.94 -2.22 -25.88
N GLY A 113 -21.24 -2.03 -25.63
CA GLY A 113 -22.24 -3.10 -25.72
C GLY A 113 -22.04 -4.23 -24.72
N LEU A 114 -21.44 -3.93 -23.56
CA LEU A 114 -21.21 -4.90 -22.49
C LEU A 114 -22.43 -4.97 -21.57
N GLU A 115 -22.78 -6.17 -21.11
CA GLU A 115 -23.80 -6.33 -20.08
C GLU A 115 -23.24 -5.86 -18.73
N PRO A 116 -23.83 -4.81 -18.11
CA PRO A 116 -23.28 -4.23 -16.90
C PRO A 116 -23.49 -5.17 -15.71
N GLY A 117 -22.39 -5.58 -15.08
CA GLY A 117 -22.41 -6.40 -13.87
C GLY A 117 -23.02 -5.71 -12.65
N PRO A 118 -23.06 -6.39 -11.48
CA PRO A 118 -23.59 -5.79 -10.27
C PRO A 118 -22.80 -4.55 -9.84
N LYS A 119 -23.50 -3.55 -9.29
CA LYS A 119 -22.88 -2.37 -8.67
C LYS A 119 -22.34 -2.76 -7.30
N MET A 120 -21.04 -2.56 -7.11
CA MET A 120 -20.36 -2.79 -5.86
C MET A 120 -20.48 -1.54 -5.00
N VAL A 121 -21.14 -1.68 -3.85
CA VAL A 121 -21.29 -0.62 -2.87
C VAL A 121 -20.52 -0.99 -1.62
N GLY A 122 -19.53 -0.18 -1.26
CA GLY A 122 -18.72 -0.38 -0.05
C GLY A 122 -17.45 -1.20 -0.27
N GLY A 123 -16.84 -1.64 0.83
CA GLY A 123 -15.60 -2.43 0.83
C GLY A 123 -15.84 -3.91 1.11
N PHE A 124 -14.76 -4.67 1.16
CA PHE A 124 -14.81 -6.09 1.50
C PHE A 124 -15.17 -6.28 2.99
N HIS A 125 -16.23 -7.05 3.24
CA HIS A 125 -16.72 -7.36 4.59
C HIS A 125 -16.52 -8.83 5.00
N GLY A 126 -15.95 -9.66 4.12
CA GLY A 126 -15.57 -11.03 4.46
C GLY A 126 -14.37 -11.12 5.42
N TRP A 127 -14.07 -12.35 5.86
CA TRP A 127 -12.87 -12.69 6.62
C TRP A 127 -11.92 -13.53 5.76
N VAL A 128 -10.98 -14.27 6.36
CA VAL A 128 -10.17 -15.26 5.61
C VAL A 128 -11.07 -16.44 5.24
N GLU A 129 -10.91 -16.95 4.02
CA GLU A 129 -11.56 -18.17 3.53
C GLU A 129 -11.42 -19.32 4.54
N GLU A 130 -12.47 -20.12 4.69
CA GLU A 130 -12.59 -21.06 5.81
C GLU A 130 -11.54 -22.18 5.78
N THR A 131 -11.24 -22.74 4.61
CA THR A 131 -10.21 -23.78 4.48
C THR A 131 -8.81 -23.23 4.81
N GLU A 132 -8.48 -22.04 4.33
CA GLU A 132 -7.21 -21.36 4.62
C GLU A 132 -7.09 -20.98 6.10
N ARG A 133 -8.19 -20.50 6.68
CA ARG A 133 -8.29 -20.15 8.10
C ARG A 133 -8.02 -21.36 8.98
N ILE A 134 -8.67 -22.49 8.71
CA ILE A 134 -8.50 -23.73 9.48
C ILE A 134 -7.09 -24.28 9.30
N ARG A 135 -6.59 -24.35 8.07
CA ARG A 135 -5.25 -24.87 7.75
C ARG A 135 -4.14 -24.10 8.46
N LEU A 136 -4.22 -22.77 8.45
CA LEU A 136 -3.20 -21.90 9.02
C LEU A 136 -3.44 -21.55 10.49
N GLY A 137 -4.53 -22.04 11.10
CA GLY A 137 -4.86 -21.75 12.50
C GLY A 137 -5.18 -20.28 12.76
N ILE A 138 -5.77 -19.58 11.79
CA ILE A 138 -6.18 -18.18 11.93
C ILE A 138 -7.49 -18.14 12.73
N ALA A 139 -7.65 -17.10 13.57
CA ALA A 139 -8.86 -16.92 14.35
C ALA A 139 -10.12 -16.80 13.46
N GLU A 140 -11.27 -17.19 14.02
CA GLU A 140 -12.59 -17.21 13.36
C GLU A 140 -13.02 -15.87 12.78
N ASN A 141 -12.66 -14.77 13.42
CA ASN A 141 -13.04 -13.42 13.00
C ASN A 141 -12.00 -12.39 13.43
N ALA A 142 -12.14 -11.17 12.91
CA ALA A 142 -11.24 -10.05 13.19
C ALA A 142 -11.13 -9.72 14.69
N ASN A 143 -12.23 -9.80 15.43
CA ASN A 143 -12.25 -9.46 16.86
C ASN A 143 -11.46 -10.50 17.66
N LYS A 144 -11.67 -11.79 17.41
CA LYS A 144 -10.94 -12.88 18.05
C LYS A 144 -9.45 -12.86 17.71
N ALA A 145 -9.10 -12.50 16.46
CA ALA A 145 -7.70 -12.29 16.07
C ALA A 145 -7.05 -11.15 16.86
N TRP A 146 -7.79 -10.05 17.06
CA TRP A 146 -7.35 -8.89 17.82
C TRP A 146 -7.18 -9.21 19.32
N GLU A 147 -8.11 -9.94 19.92
CA GLU A 147 -8.07 -10.34 21.33
C GLU A 147 -6.92 -11.30 21.63
N LEU A 148 -6.70 -12.31 20.78
CA LEU A 148 -5.66 -13.32 20.99
C LEU A 148 -4.25 -12.77 20.78
N ASN A 149 -4.06 -11.98 19.71
CA ASN A 149 -2.73 -11.60 19.27
C ASN A 149 -2.37 -10.13 19.54
N GLY A 150 -3.30 -9.35 20.10
CA GLY A 150 -3.11 -7.98 20.56
C GLY A 150 -2.86 -7.01 19.42
N GLY A 151 -3.86 -6.24 19.04
CA GLY A 151 -3.67 -5.18 18.06
C GLY A 151 -3.10 -3.89 18.67
N GLY A 152 -2.04 -3.35 18.04
CA GLY A 152 -1.87 -1.90 17.98
C GLY A 152 -0.78 -1.23 18.82
N SER A 153 0.15 -1.90 19.50
CA SER A 153 1.26 -1.17 20.15
C SER A 153 2.59 -1.92 20.30
N GLY A 154 2.56 -3.25 20.45
CA GLY A 154 3.77 -4.04 20.66
C GLY A 154 4.52 -4.43 19.38
N ASP A 155 3.94 -4.23 18.20
CA ASP A 155 4.60 -4.60 16.96
C ASP A 155 5.64 -3.58 16.56
N ARG A 156 6.89 -4.04 16.58
CA ARG A 156 8.00 -3.33 15.96
C ARG A 156 7.61 -3.04 14.51
N ARG A 157 7.73 -1.76 14.13
CA ARG A 157 7.68 -1.36 12.71
C ARG A 157 8.72 -2.15 11.92
N PRO A 158 8.50 -2.38 10.60
CA PRO A 158 9.51 -3.02 9.78
C PRO A 158 10.89 -2.40 10.04
N GLY A 159 11.88 -3.24 10.34
CA GLY A 159 13.24 -2.79 10.52
C GLY A 159 13.76 -2.13 9.24
N LYS A 160 14.72 -1.22 9.37
CA LYS A 160 15.40 -0.64 8.20
C LYS A 160 16.08 -1.78 7.42
N GLY A 161 15.60 -2.08 6.22
CA GLY A 161 16.07 -3.19 5.38
C GLY A 161 15.28 -4.49 5.51
N GLU A 162 14.26 -4.57 6.38
CA GLU A 162 13.35 -5.72 6.44
C GLU A 162 12.49 -5.76 5.17
N GLN A 163 12.44 -6.92 4.50
CA GLN A 163 11.64 -7.06 3.31
C GLN A 163 10.15 -7.02 3.68
N ALA A 164 9.34 -6.38 2.83
CA ALA A 164 7.90 -6.29 3.05
C ALA A 164 7.22 -7.68 3.12
N ARG A 165 7.82 -8.70 2.48
CA ARG A 165 7.37 -10.09 2.56
C ARG A 165 7.60 -10.68 3.96
N ASP A 166 8.79 -10.53 4.53
CA ASP A 166 9.09 -11.07 5.85
C ASP A 166 8.23 -10.42 6.94
N HIS A 167 8.01 -9.11 6.81
CA HIS A 167 7.09 -8.39 7.69
C HIS A 167 5.66 -8.94 7.60
N ALA A 168 5.16 -9.15 6.37
CA ALA A 168 3.83 -9.70 6.14
C ALA A 168 3.69 -11.14 6.67
N ARG A 169 4.73 -11.98 6.58
CA ARG A 169 4.75 -13.33 7.17
C ARG A 169 4.51 -13.29 8.67
N ARG A 170 5.19 -12.39 9.38
CA ARG A 170 5.04 -12.21 10.84
C ARG A 170 3.63 -11.75 11.23
N MET A 171 2.90 -11.14 10.32
CA MET A 171 1.58 -10.59 10.57
C MET A 171 0.43 -11.59 10.38
N LEU A 172 0.68 -12.85 9.99
CA LEU A 172 -0.36 -13.84 9.68
C LEU A 172 -1.51 -13.88 10.71
N TYR A 173 -1.19 -14.02 12.00
CA TYR A 173 -2.21 -14.16 13.05
C TYR A 173 -2.81 -12.83 13.52
N LYS A 174 -2.13 -11.71 13.27
CA LYS A 174 -2.54 -10.37 13.75
C LYS A 174 -3.30 -9.59 12.70
N ASN A 175 -2.77 -9.60 11.49
CA ASN A 175 -3.32 -8.94 10.32
C ASN A 175 -3.19 -9.89 9.12
N PRO A 176 -4.11 -10.85 8.99
CA PRO A 176 -4.12 -11.79 7.87
C PRO A 176 -4.17 -11.08 6.51
N ASN A 177 -4.82 -9.91 6.43
CA ASN A 177 -4.84 -9.11 5.22
C ASN A 177 -3.43 -8.75 4.73
N ALA A 178 -2.51 -8.38 5.64
CA ALA A 178 -1.14 -8.06 5.26
C ALA A 178 -0.38 -9.29 4.74
N TYR A 179 -0.63 -10.46 5.34
CA TYR A 179 -0.06 -11.74 4.92
C TYR A 179 -0.49 -12.09 3.49
N PHE A 180 -1.80 -12.24 3.28
CA PHE A 180 -2.38 -12.67 2.01
C PHE A 180 -2.25 -11.64 0.89
N TYR A 181 -1.93 -10.38 1.23
CA TYR A 181 -1.59 -9.39 0.22
C TYR A 181 -0.32 -9.78 -0.57
N ARG A 182 0.58 -10.57 0.03
CA ARG A 182 1.90 -10.91 -0.55
C ARG A 182 2.21 -12.40 -0.58
N HIS A 183 1.48 -13.22 0.17
CA HIS A 183 1.68 -14.66 0.30
C HIS A 183 0.39 -15.40 0.01
N THR A 184 0.53 -16.61 -0.49
CA THR A 184 -0.51 -17.64 -0.53
C THR A 184 -0.52 -18.39 0.80
N GLY A 185 -1.57 -19.16 1.10
CA GLY A 185 -1.66 -19.96 2.32
C GLY A 185 -0.91 -21.30 2.28
N GLY A 186 0.17 -21.37 1.48
CA GLY A 186 1.04 -22.54 1.34
C GLY A 186 1.14 -23.08 -0.09
N GLU A 187 0.23 -22.68 -0.98
CA GLU A 187 0.25 -23.04 -2.40
C GLU A 187 1.31 -22.27 -3.18
N GLU A 188 1.74 -22.79 -4.33
CA GLU A 188 2.60 -22.03 -5.22
C GLU A 188 1.88 -20.82 -5.81
N GLN A 189 2.54 -19.66 -5.78
CA GLN A 189 1.98 -18.44 -6.33
C GLN A 189 1.91 -18.52 -7.86
N ARG A 190 0.69 -18.42 -8.40
CA ARG A 190 0.45 -18.33 -9.85
C ARG A 190 0.84 -16.95 -10.35
N ASN A 191 1.71 -16.93 -11.35
CA ASN A 191 2.14 -15.72 -12.04
C ASN A 191 1.71 -15.81 -13.52
N GLY A 192 1.31 -14.70 -14.10
CA GLY A 192 0.81 -14.63 -15.48
C GLY A 192 -0.66 -14.26 -15.56
N ASP A 193 -1.23 -14.50 -16.74
CA ASP A 193 -2.58 -14.11 -17.12
C ASP A 193 -3.65 -14.78 -16.25
N TRP A 194 -4.82 -14.15 -16.16
CA TRP A 194 -5.97 -14.63 -15.40
C TRP A 194 -6.81 -15.56 -16.28
N ASP A 195 -7.08 -16.76 -15.77
CA ASP A 195 -7.97 -17.71 -16.41
C ASP A 195 -9.44 -17.33 -16.18
N GLU A 196 -10.33 -17.77 -17.06
CA GLU A 196 -11.75 -17.39 -16.96
C GLU A 196 -12.38 -17.95 -15.69
N GLY A 197 -12.01 -19.16 -15.26
CA GLY A 197 -12.46 -19.73 -13.98
C GLY A 197 -11.97 -18.94 -12.75
N GLU A 198 -10.80 -18.29 -12.83
CA GLU A 198 -10.33 -17.41 -11.75
C GLU A 198 -11.12 -16.10 -11.71
N ILE A 199 -11.50 -15.58 -12.88
CA ILE A 199 -12.31 -14.37 -13.03
C ILE A 199 -13.74 -14.62 -12.55
N GLU A 200 -14.35 -15.74 -12.91
CA GLU A 200 -15.66 -16.16 -12.43
C GLU A 200 -15.66 -16.24 -10.89
N ARG A 201 -14.67 -16.94 -10.31
CA ARG A 201 -14.50 -17.02 -8.85
C ARG A 201 -14.32 -15.64 -8.21
N PHE A 202 -13.55 -14.74 -8.83
CA PHE A 202 -13.39 -13.37 -8.36
C PHE A 202 -14.75 -12.66 -8.27
N VAL A 203 -15.55 -12.74 -9.33
CA VAL A 203 -16.87 -12.10 -9.41
C VAL A 203 -17.84 -12.70 -8.39
N GLU A 204 -17.84 -14.02 -8.20
CA GLU A 204 -18.64 -14.70 -7.18
C GLU A 204 -18.32 -14.21 -5.76
N VAL A 205 -17.04 -14.16 -5.41
CA VAL A 205 -16.58 -13.69 -4.10
C VAL A 205 -16.95 -12.23 -3.90
N ALA A 206 -16.79 -11.39 -4.94
CA ALA A 206 -17.19 -9.99 -4.89
C ALA A 206 -18.70 -9.84 -4.66
N LYS A 207 -19.53 -10.63 -5.35
CA LYS A 207 -21.00 -10.65 -5.14
C LYS A 207 -21.38 -11.02 -3.70
N GLN A 208 -20.65 -11.93 -3.07
CA GLN A 208 -20.94 -12.42 -1.73
C GLN A 208 -20.44 -11.48 -0.61
N TYR A 209 -19.22 -10.94 -0.76
CA TYR A 209 -18.50 -10.28 0.33
C TYR A 209 -18.13 -8.81 0.07
N GLY A 210 -18.48 -8.27 -1.09
CA GLY A 210 -17.97 -6.99 -1.54
C GLY A 210 -16.54 -7.08 -2.08
N CYS A 211 -15.99 -5.95 -2.53
CA CYS A 211 -14.58 -5.83 -2.93
C CYS A 211 -14.13 -4.35 -2.87
N GLY A 212 -12.84 -4.06 -3.09
CA GLY A 212 -12.35 -2.68 -3.26
C GLY A 212 -11.25 -2.20 -2.31
N ASP A 213 -11.00 -2.90 -1.19
CA ASP A 213 -10.03 -2.45 -0.17
C ASP A 213 -9.14 -3.57 0.40
N LYS A 214 -9.71 -4.58 1.08
CA LYS A 214 -8.99 -5.62 1.82
C LYS A 214 -8.60 -6.76 0.88
N TRP A 215 -7.79 -6.44 -0.12
CA TRP A 215 -7.39 -7.37 -1.18
C TRP A 215 -6.64 -8.61 -0.68
N GLY A 216 -5.96 -8.54 0.46
CA GLY A 216 -5.35 -9.72 1.07
C GLY A 216 -6.40 -10.71 1.55
N LEU A 217 -7.38 -10.27 2.34
CA LEU A 217 -8.47 -11.15 2.77
C LEU A 217 -9.25 -11.70 1.57
N PHE A 218 -9.55 -10.82 0.60
CA PHE A 218 -10.21 -11.23 -0.64
C PHE A 218 -9.43 -12.33 -1.39
N ALA A 219 -8.11 -12.21 -1.49
CA ALA A 219 -7.27 -13.19 -2.18
C ALA A 219 -7.28 -14.57 -1.54
N SER A 220 -7.62 -14.70 -0.25
CA SER A 220 -7.73 -16.02 0.38
C SER A 220 -8.82 -16.90 -0.26
N TYR A 221 -9.78 -16.31 -1.00
CA TYR A 221 -10.83 -17.05 -1.71
C TYR A 221 -10.44 -17.47 -3.14
N ILE A 222 -9.28 -17.04 -3.63
CA ILE A 222 -8.79 -17.31 -4.98
C ILE A 222 -7.46 -18.07 -4.88
N PRO A 223 -7.49 -19.41 -5.00
CA PRO A 223 -6.30 -20.26 -4.87
C PRO A 223 -5.15 -19.81 -5.78
N GLY A 224 -3.92 -19.88 -5.27
CA GLY A 224 -2.71 -19.48 -5.98
C GLY A 224 -2.53 -17.97 -6.29
N ARG A 225 -3.52 -17.10 -6.03
CA ARG A 225 -3.42 -15.64 -6.22
C ARG A 225 -3.21 -14.92 -4.89
N VAL A 226 -2.58 -13.74 -4.96
CA VAL A 226 -2.34 -12.89 -3.78
C VAL A 226 -2.99 -11.51 -3.94
N GLY A 227 -3.13 -10.78 -2.84
CA GLY A 227 -3.92 -9.54 -2.82
C GLY A 227 -3.45 -8.45 -3.78
N TYR A 228 -2.14 -8.27 -3.99
CA TYR A 228 -1.70 -7.28 -4.98
C TYR A 228 -2.14 -7.66 -6.41
N GLN A 229 -2.19 -8.96 -6.74
CA GLN A 229 -2.67 -9.44 -8.04
C GLN A 229 -4.18 -9.20 -8.17
N CYS A 230 -4.95 -9.49 -7.12
CA CYS A 230 -6.40 -9.25 -7.11
C CYS A 230 -6.71 -7.76 -7.30
N SER A 231 -5.99 -6.86 -6.62
CA SER A 231 -6.16 -5.42 -6.77
C SER A 231 -5.83 -4.92 -8.18
N ALA A 232 -4.89 -5.56 -8.87
CA ALA A 232 -4.49 -5.21 -10.22
C ALA A 232 -5.51 -5.76 -11.23
N ALA A 233 -5.94 -7.00 -11.06
CA ALA A 233 -6.99 -7.62 -11.86
C ALA A 233 -8.30 -6.83 -11.79
N TYR A 234 -8.66 -6.35 -10.61
CA TYR A 234 -9.84 -5.50 -10.44
C TYR A 234 -9.84 -4.30 -11.39
N ARG A 235 -8.71 -3.58 -11.46
CA ARG A 235 -8.56 -2.36 -12.25
C ARG A 235 -8.37 -2.61 -13.74
N HIS A 236 -7.63 -3.67 -14.09
CA HIS A 236 -7.21 -3.89 -15.48
C HIS A 236 -8.05 -4.94 -16.23
N ILE A 237 -8.83 -5.75 -15.51
CA ILE A 237 -9.61 -6.85 -16.08
C ILE A 237 -11.09 -6.70 -15.71
N ILE A 238 -11.40 -6.64 -14.42
CA ILE A 238 -12.78 -6.74 -13.94
C ILE A 238 -13.62 -5.51 -14.30
N ILE A 239 -13.12 -4.30 -13.97
CA ILE A 239 -13.83 -3.05 -14.29
C ILE A 239 -13.91 -2.82 -15.82
N PRO A 240 -12.83 -2.94 -16.60
CA PRO A 240 -12.90 -2.73 -18.05
C PRO A 240 -13.74 -3.76 -18.80
N ARG A 241 -13.87 -4.99 -18.28
CA ARG A 241 -14.80 -5.99 -18.86
C ARG A 241 -16.26 -5.77 -18.44
N GLY A 242 -16.56 -4.77 -17.62
CA GLY A 242 -17.91 -4.49 -17.13
C GLY A 242 -18.45 -5.54 -16.16
N LEU A 243 -17.61 -6.46 -15.68
CA LEU A 243 -18.03 -7.59 -14.83
C LEU A 243 -18.50 -7.14 -13.44
N LEU A 244 -17.90 -6.06 -12.92
CA LEU A 244 -18.34 -5.37 -11.73
C LEU A 244 -18.29 -3.86 -11.99
N ARG A 245 -19.25 -3.14 -11.42
CA ARG A 245 -19.31 -1.68 -11.51
C ARG A 245 -18.97 -1.06 -10.17
N ASP A 246 -18.15 -0.02 -10.18
CA ASP A 246 -17.77 0.73 -8.97
C ASP A 246 -17.71 2.21 -9.30
N ASP A 247 -18.57 2.99 -8.64
CA ASP A 247 -18.70 4.43 -8.88
C ASP A 247 -17.47 5.22 -8.40
N SER A 248 -16.56 4.58 -7.67
CA SER A 248 -15.27 5.15 -7.28
C SER A 248 -14.27 5.19 -8.45
N TRP A 249 -14.58 4.48 -9.53
CA TRP A 249 -13.77 4.41 -10.74
C TRP A 249 -14.47 5.12 -11.90
N ARG A 250 -13.66 5.63 -12.81
CA ARG A 250 -14.06 6.08 -14.14
C ARG A 250 -13.20 5.37 -15.16
N LEU A 251 -13.73 5.21 -16.36
CA LEU A 251 -12.98 4.63 -17.47
C LEU A 251 -12.69 5.69 -18.51
N THR A 252 -11.49 5.63 -19.08
CA THR A 252 -11.23 6.30 -20.36
C THR A 252 -11.97 5.55 -21.48
N PRO A 253 -12.20 6.19 -22.64
CA PRO A 253 -12.72 5.49 -23.82
C PRO A 253 -11.83 4.32 -24.27
N SER A 254 -10.55 4.34 -23.91
CA SER A 254 -9.61 3.23 -24.17
C SER A 254 -9.73 2.05 -23.20
N GLY A 255 -10.56 2.15 -22.15
CA GLY A 255 -10.75 1.09 -21.14
C GLY A 255 -9.77 1.14 -19.96
N GLU A 256 -9.04 2.24 -19.78
CA GLU A 256 -8.18 2.43 -18.60
C GLU A 256 -9.03 2.89 -17.41
N ALA A 257 -8.98 2.14 -16.31
CA ALA A 257 -9.69 2.47 -15.08
C ALA A 257 -8.90 3.49 -14.23
N ILE A 258 -9.46 4.68 -14.05
CA ILE A 258 -8.93 5.78 -13.27
C ILE A 258 -9.72 5.92 -11.97
N PHE A 259 -9.02 6.04 -10.85
CA PHE A 259 -9.65 6.23 -9.55
C PHE A 259 -10.13 7.68 -9.39
N ALA A 260 -11.45 7.87 -9.31
CA ALA A 260 -12.08 9.19 -9.19
C ALA A 260 -12.34 9.61 -7.72
N GLY A 261 -12.01 8.76 -6.75
CA GLY A 261 -12.29 8.99 -5.33
C GLY A 261 -13.49 8.20 -4.83
N ARG A 262 -13.63 8.04 -3.51
CA ARG A 262 -14.81 7.37 -2.94
C ARG A 262 -15.98 8.35 -2.90
N ASN A 263 -17.09 7.99 -3.52
CA ASN A 263 -18.35 8.69 -3.29
C ASN A 263 -18.74 8.47 -1.82
N LYS A 264 -18.90 9.56 -1.07
CA LYS A 264 -19.31 9.54 0.34
C LYS A 264 -20.82 9.43 0.47
#